data_AF-A0A3M2M109-F1
#
_entry.id   AF-A0A3M2M109-F1
#
_cell.length_a   1.000
_cell.length_b   1.000
_cell.length_c   1.000
_cell.angle_alpha   90.00
_cell.angle_beta   90.00
_cell.angle_gamma   90.00
#
_symmetry.space_group_name_H-M   'P 1'
#
loop_
_entity.id
_entity.type
_entity.pdbx_description
1 polymer ?
#
loop_
_entity_poly.entity_id
_entity_poly.type
_entity_poly.pdbx_seq_one_letter_code
_entity_poly.pdbx_strand_id
1 'polypeptide(L)'
;MSTPARRQVPLKIDPATGELIAQAAHFLGMTKKDFVAEAARAYLEQRRLEVRRGMVESMKVLDGSLGGGVAALTGLSPERVDELGGAGDWEQ
;
A
#
# COMPACT_ATOMS: atom_id res chain seq x y z
N MET A 1 35.88 -6.08 -2.04
CA MET A 1 34.64 -5.80 -2.80
C MET A 1 33.84 -4.81 -1.97
N SER A 2 33.65 -3.57 -2.44
CA SER A 2 32.92 -2.54 -1.69
C SER A 2 31.42 -2.74 -1.90
N THR A 3 30.66 -2.92 -0.82
CA THR A 3 29.20 -3.02 -0.85
C THR A 3 28.63 -1.71 -1.43
N PRO A 4 27.76 -1.75 -2.46
CA PRO A 4 27.19 -0.53 -3.00
C PRO A 4 26.43 0.21 -1.90
N ALA A 5 26.78 1.48 -1.69
CA ALA A 5 26.09 2.33 -0.73
C ALA A 5 24.59 2.35 -1.05
N ARG A 6 23.75 2.05 -0.05
CA ARG A 6 22.30 1.99 -0.22
C ARG A 6 21.80 3.33 -0.77
N ARG A 7 21.21 3.32 -1.97
CA ARG A 7 20.71 4.53 -2.65
C ARG A 7 19.70 5.24 -1.75
N GLN A 8 19.98 6.49 -1.40
CA GLN A 8 19.06 7.34 -0.66
C GLN A 8 18.15 8.07 -1.64
N VAL A 9 16.88 8.23 -1.26
CA VAL A 9 15.88 8.95 -2.06
C VAL A 9 15.40 10.18 -1.28
N PRO A 10 15.31 11.36 -1.90
CA PRO A 10 14.77 12.53 -1.23
C PRO A 10 13.26 12.37 -1.02
N LEU A 11 12.79 12.69 0.19
CA LEU A 11 11.37 12.70 0.53
C LEU A 11 10.94 14.15 0.76
N LYS A 12 10.03 14.65 -0.08
CA LYS A 12 9.41 15.96 0.12
C LYS A 12 8.29 15.81 1.15
N ILE A 13 8.33 16.65 2.18
CA ILE A 13 7.35 16.72 3.25
C ILE A 13 7.02 18.18 3.53
N ASP A 14 5.87 18.44 4.12
CA ASP A 14 5.55 19.77 4.60
C ASP A 14 6.42 20.14 5.82
N PRO A 15 6.62 21.45 6.08
CA PRO A 15 7.47 21.89 7.18
C PRO A 15 7.02 21.41 8.57
N ALA A 16 5.72 21.33 8.83
CA ALA A 16 5.21 20.94 10.14
C ALA A 16 5.53 19.47 10.43
N THR A 17 5.35 18.58 9.44
CA THR A 17 5.79 17.18 9.54
C THR A 17 7.30 17.07 9.70
N GLY A 18 8.07 17.92 9.03
CA GLY A 18 9.53 17.98 9.18
C GLY A 18 10.00 18.29 10.60
N GLU A 19 9.33 19.22 11.28
CA GLU A 19 9.61 19.57 12.68
C GLU A 19 9.26 18.42 13.63
N LEU A 20 8.12 17.76 13.42
CA LEU A 20 7.74 16.58 14.21
C LEU A 20 8.79 15.47 14.10
N ILE A 21 9.28 15.19 12.89
CA ILE A 21 10.36 14.22 12.65
C ILE A 21 11.65 14.66 13.36
N ALA A 22 11.98 15.96 13.32
CA ALA A 22 13.19 16.49 13.95
C ALA A 22 13.16 16.31 15.47
N GLN A 23 12.05 16.69 16.10
CA GLN A 23 11.85 16.56 17.55
C GLN A 23 11.89 15.09 17.98
N ALA A 24 11.14 14.23 17.29
CA ALA A 24 11.09 12.81 17.62
C ALA A 24 12.48 12.15 17.49
N ALA A 25 13.18 12.40 16.38
CA ALA A 25 14.54 11.89 16.18
C ALA A 25 15.51 12.38 17.28
N HIS A 26 15.40 13.67 17.67
CA HIS A 26 16.19 14.23 18.77
C HIS A 26 15.93 13.51 20.09
N PHE A 27 14.67 13.39 20.51
CA PHE A 27 14.33 12.74 21.78
C PHE A 27 14.68 11.24 21.80
N LEU A 28 14.64 10.58 20.66
CA LEU A 28 14.98 9.16 20.53
C LEU A 28 16.48 8.91 20.30
N GLY A 29 17.31 9.95 20.22
CA GLY A 29 18.75 9.82 20.02
C GLY A 29 19.13 9.16 18.68
N MET A 30 18.31 9.33 17.65
CA MET A 30 18.51 8.73 16.33
C MET A 30 18.54 9.79 15.20
N THR A 31 18.99 9.39 14.01
CA THR A 31 18.93 10.30 12.87
C THR A 31 17.49 10.43 12.37
N LYS A 32 17.15 11.58 11.76
CA LYS A 32 15.85 11.78 11.12
C LYS A 32 15.55 10.69 10.08
N LYS A 33 16.58 10.23 9.37
CA LYS A 33 16.48 9.15 8.36
C LYS A 33 16.08 7.82 9.00
N ASP A 34 16.72 7.46 10.11
CA ASP A 34 16.44 6.20 10.80
C ASP A 34 15.05 6.23 11.43
N PHE A 35 14.66 7.37 12.02
CA PHE A 35 13.30 7.60 12.50
C PHE A 35 12.25 7.36 11.41
N VAL A 36 12.42 7.98 10.22
CA VAL A 36 11.49 7.80 9.09
C VAL A 36 11.45 6.35 8.63
N ALA A 37 12.60 5.67 8.59
CA ALA A 37 12.67 4.27 8.19
C ALA A 37 11.95 3.34 9.17
N GLU A 38 12.11 3.56 10.48
CA GLU A 38 11.42 2.80 11.52
C GLU A 38 9.93 3.10 11.55
N ALA A 39 9.54 4.39 11.50
CA ALA A 39 8.15 4.81 11.48
C ALA A 39 7.38 4.21 10.28
N ALA A 40 7.99 4.20 9.08
CA ALA A 40 7.38 3.60 7.90
C ALA A 40 7.12 2.09 8.08
N ARG A 41 8.08 1.35 8.66
CA ARG A 41 7.91 -0.09 8.94
C ARG A 41 6.84 -0.32 10.01
N ALA A 42 6.87 0.44 11.09
CA ALA A 42 5.90 0.34 12.17
C ALA A 42 4.47 0.62 11.68
N TYR A 43 4.29 1.67 10.87
CA TYR A 43 3.01 2.01 10.27
C TYR A 43 2.47 0.88 9.38
N LEU A 44 3.34 0.29 8.54
CA LEU A 44 2.95 -0.83 7.69
C LEU A 44 2.61 -2.10 8.49
N GLU A 45 3.34 -2.39 9.56
CA GLU A 45 3.04 -3.57 10.40
C GLU A 45 1.69 -3.39 11.12
N GLN A 46 1.41 -2.20 11.65
CA GLN A 46 0.11 -1.88 12.25
C GLN A 46 -1.04 -2.03 11.24
N ARG A 47 -0.79 -1.71 9.98
CA ARG A 47 -1.77 -1.74 8.89
C ARG A 47 -1.73 -3.04 8.07
N ARG A 48 -0.98 -4.05 8.51
CA ARG A 48 -0.69 -5.25 7.72
C ARG A 48 -1.94 -5.99 7.26
N LEU A 49 -2.99 -6.03 8.09
CA LEU A 49 -4.27 -6.64 7.73
C LEU A 49 -5.03 -5.83 6.66
N GLU A 50 -5.04 -4.50 6.76
CA GLU A 50 -5.67 -3.62 5.77
C GLU A 50 -4.92 -3.66 4.44
N VAL A 51 -3.58 -3.64 4.48
CA VAL A 51 -2.72 -3.78 3.31
C VAL A 51 -2.94 -5.13 2.63
N ARG A 52 -2.98 -6.22 3.42
CA ARG A 52 -3.26 -7.57 2.88
C ARG A 52 -4.64 -7.62 2.25
N ARG A 53 -5.66 -7.04 2.90
CA ARG A 53 -7.02 -6.96 2.35
C ARG A 53 -7.04 -6.21 1.03
N GLY A 54 -6.47 -5.01 0.98
CA GLY A 54 -6.40 -4.22 -0.25
C GLY A 54 -5.67 -4.94 -1.39
N MET A 55 -4.60 -5.68 -1.07
CA MET A 55 -3.85 -6.48 -2.05
C MET A 55 -4.66 -7.67 -2.56
N VAL A 56 -5.36 -8.40 -1.69
CA VAL A 56 -6.26 -9.50 -2.08
C VAL A 56 -7.39 -8.99 -2.97
N GLU A 57 -8.03 -7.87 -2.59
CA GLU A 57 -9.08 -7.27 -3.40
C GLU A 57 -8.56 -6.80 -4.77
N SER A 58 -7.38 -6.20 -4.80
CA SER A 58 -6.74 -5.81 -6.07
C SER A 58 -6.41 -7.03 -6.94
N MET A 59 -5.98 -8.14 -6.34
CA MET A 59 -5.71 -9.39 -7.06
C MET A 59 -6.98 -10.05 -7.59
N LYS A 60 -8.11 -9.99 -6.86
CA LYS A 60 -9.41 -10.47 -7.36
C LYS A 60 -9.86 -9.70 -8.61
N VAL A 61 -9.65 -8.39 -8.65
CA VAL A 61 -9.96 -7.57 -9.83
C VAL A 61 -9.07 -7.96 -11.03
N LEU A 62 -7.84 -8.40 -10.76
CA LEU A 62 -6.83 -8.72 -11.78
C LEU A 62 -6.69 -10.23 -12.05
N ASP A 63 -7.58 -11.07 -11.53
CA ASP A 63 -7.46 -12.53 -11.58
C ASP A 63 -7.69 -13.13 -13.00
N GLY A 64 -7.98 -12.28 -13.98
CA GLY A 64 -8.21 -12.66 -15.36
C GLY A 64 -9.56 -13.33 -15.61
N SER A 65 -10.38 -13.49 -14.56
CA SER A 65 -11.75 -13.94 -14.71
C SER A 65 -12.60 -12.83 -15.35
N LEU A 66 -13.65 -13.26 -16.04
CA LEU A 66 -14.67 -12.36 -16.58
C LEU A 66 -15.31 -11.49 -15.48
N GLY A 67 -15.49 -12.05 -14.28
CA GLY A 67 -15.94 -11.31 -13.09
C GLY A 67 -14.97 -10.21 -12.65
N GLY A 68 -13.67 -10.52 -12.60
CA GLY A 68 -12.61 -9.54 -12.35
C GLY A 68 -12.58 -8.43 -13.40
N GLY A 69 -12.75 -8.79 -14.68
CA GLY A 69 -12.85 -7.83 -15.79
C GLY A 69 -14.05 -6.88 -15.68
N VAL A 70 -15.24 -7.38 -15.32
CA VAL A 70 -16.43 -6.56 -15.09
C VAL A 70 -16.24 -5.64 -13.89
N ALA A 71 -15.67 -6.14 -12.79
CA ALA A 71 -15.34 -5.33 -11.61
C ALA A 71 -14.37 -4.19 -11.97
N ALA A 72 -13.34 -4.46 -12.78
CA ALA A 72 -12.38 -3.45 -13.24
C ALA A 72 -13.03 -2.36 -14.11
N LEU A 73 -13.93 -2.74 -15.02
CA LEU A 73 -14.60 -1.81 -15.95
C LEU A 73 -15.67 -0.95 -15.26
N THR A 74 -16.35 -1.51 -14.26
CA THR A 74 -17.48 -0.85 -13.60
C THR A 74 -17.09 -0.14 -12.29
N GLY A 75 -15.93 -0.48 -11.72
CA GLY A 75 -15.49 0.00 -10.41
C GLY A 75 -16.29 -0.57 -9.23
N LEU A 76 -17.16 -1.54 -9.48
CA LEU A 76 -17.90 -2.27 -8.45
C LEU A 76 -17.00 -3.34 -7.81
N SER A 77 -17.22 -3.63 -6.53
CA SER A 77 -16.51 -4.76 -5.91
C SER A 77 -17.01 -6.10 -6.49
N PRO A 78 -16.19 -7.16 -6.48
CA PRO A 78 -16.62 -8.49 -6.94
C PRO A 78 -17.91 -8.98 -6.27
N GLU A 79 -18.05 -8.71 -4.98
CA GLU A 79 -19.25 -9.07 -4.20
C GLU A 79 -20.49 -8.32 -4.70
N ARG A 80 -20.33 -7.04 -5.08
CA ARG A 80 -21.42 -6.25 -5.65
C ARG A 80 -21.80 -6.68 -7.06
N VAL A 81 -20.84 -7.18 -7.84
CA VAL A 81 -21.09 -7.77 -9.15
C VAL A 81 -21.90 -9.06 -9.00
N ASP A 82 -21.55 -9.93 -8.05
CA ASP A 82 -22.31 -11.15 -7.74
C ASP A 82 -23.73 -10.86 -7.28
N GLU A 83 -23.94 -9.86 -6.40
CA GLU A 83 -25.27 -9.41 -5.97
C GLU A 83 -26.16 -8.95 -7.13
N LEU A 84 -25.57 -8.49 -8.23
CA LEU A 84 -26.27 -8.02 -9.43
C LEU A 84 -26.45 -9.10 -10.50
N GLY A 85 -26.16 -10.36 -10.17
CA GLY A 85 -26.32 -11.51 -11.07
C GLY A 85 -25.02 -12.08 -11.61
N GLY A 86 -23.86 -11.57 -11.17
CA GLY A 86 -22.55 -12.04 -11.59
C GLY A 86 -22.21 -11.65 -13.04
N ALA A 87 -21.04 -12.07 -13.51
CA ALA A 87 -20.59 -11.78 -14.88
C ALA A 87 -21.01 -12.83 -15.92
N GLY A 88 -21.63 -13.95 -15.50
CA GLY A 88 -22.00 -15.08 -16.36
C GLY A 88 -20.79 -15.89 -16.87
N ASP A 89 -20.99 -17.13 -17.30
CA ASP A 89 -20.01 -17.88 -18.11
C ASP A 89 -20.34 -17.66 -19.59
N TRP A 90 -19.65 -16.75 -20.26
CA TRP A 90 -19.83 -16.49 -21.71
C TRP A 90 -18.95 -17.38 -22.60
N GLU A 91 -18.49 -18.54 -22.13
CA GLU A 91 -17.90 -19.57 -23.01
C GLU A 91 -18.99 -20.53 -23.51
N GLN A 92 -19.44 -20.28 -24.75
CA GLN A 92 -19.88 -21.30 -25.70
C GLN A 92 -19.04 -21.17 -26.96
#